data_AF-A0A1A6C4V0-F1
#
_entry.id   AF-A0A1A6C4V0-F1
#
_cell.length_a   1.000
_cell.length_b   1.000
_cell.length_c   1.000
_cell.angle_alpha   90.00
_cell.angle_beta   90.00
_cell.angle_gamma   90.00
#
_symmetry.space_group_name_H-M   'P 1'
#
loop_
_entity.id
_entity.type
_entity.pdbx_description
1 polymer ?
#
loop_
_entity_poly.entity_id
_entity_poly.type
_entity_poly.pdbx_seq_one_letter_code
_entity_poly.pdbx_strand_id
1 'polypeptide(L)'
;MAGAVTVAMPVASPAANIGFAGVLPGGSGLYHKPVVSLKEAKYNGLIRQHTDFSCGAAALATILKYAYGQPVSEADVLKGLFTVSDESMVRQRGFSLLDIKRYVGSLGYRGRGYRIPLPALEHVRIPTLILLDINGYQAVEKVL
;
A
#
# COMPACT_ATOMS: atom_id res chain seq x y z
N MET A 1 0.76 46.69 -1.87
CA MET A 1 0.47 45.65 -2.88
C MET A 1 0.64 44.30 -2.22
N ALA A 2 -0.45 43.66 -1.78
CA ALA A 2 -0.44 42.33 -1.18
C ALA A 2 -0.88 41.32 -2.25
N GLY A 3 0.04 40.47 -2.70
CA GLY A 3 -0.22 39.44 -3.70
C GLY A 3 -0.88 38.23 -3.04
N ALA A 4 -2.12 37.93 -3.40
CA ALA A 4 -2.78 36.70 -3.02
C ALA A 4 -2.27 35.56 -3.91
N VAL A 5 -1.56 34.59 -3.31
CA VAL A 5 -1.14 33.36 -3.98
C VAL A 5 -2.30 32.36 -3.87
N THR A 6 -3.06 32.21 -4.95
CA THR A 6 -4.11 31.19 -5.06
C THR A 6 -3.46 29.84 -5.33
N VAL A 7 -3.40 28.98 -4.31
CA VAL A 7 -2.96 27.59 -4.46
C VAL A 7 -4.08 26.81 -5.15
N ALA A 8 -3.86 26.44 -6.42
CA ALA A 8 -4.76 25.55 -7.14
C ALA A 8 -4.74 24.15 -6.49
N MET A 9 -5.86 23.75 -5.90
CA MET A 9 -6.03 22.41 -5.34
C MET A 9 -6.02 21.37 -6.49
N PRO A 10 -5.29 20.25 -6.36
CA PRO A 10 -5.35 19.19 -7.35
C PRO A 10 -6.74 18.55 -7.28
N VAL A 11 -7.55 18.77 -8.33
CA VAL A 11 -8.82 18.05 -8.53
C VAL A 11 -8.52 16.56 -8.64
N ALA A 12 -8.94 15.81 -7.62
CA ALA A 12 -9.02 14.36 -7.72
C ALA A 12 -10.07 14.04 -8.80
N SER A 13 -9.64 13.45 -9.93
CA SER A 13 -10.56 12.96 -10.95
C SER A 13 -11.21 11.66 -10.45
N PRO A 14 -12.51 11.63 -10.10
CA PRO A 14 -13.19 10.37 -9.83
C PRO A 14 -13.33 9.56 -11.12
N ALA A 15 -13.36 8.23 -10.98
CA ALA A 15 -13.66 7.28 -12.05
C ALA A 15 -14.86 7.76 -12.90
N ALA A 16 -14.62 7.98 -14.20
CA ALA A 16 -15.63 8.43 -15.14
C ALA A 16 -16.42 7.22 -15.67
N ASN A 17 -17.72 7.41 -15.81
CA ASN A 17 -18.65 6.40 -16.27
C ASN A 17 -18.90 6.65 -17.76
N ILE A 18 -18.29 5.84 -18.64
CA ILE A 18 -18.39 6.03 -20.11
C ILE A 18 -19.52 5.16 -20.69
N GLY A 19 -20.48 5.82 -21.33
CA GLY A 19 -21.55 5.18 -22.08
C GLY A 19 -21.16 5.05 -23.54
N PHE A 20 -21.15 3.83 -24.07
CA PHE A 20 -21.01 3.60 -25.50
C PHE A 20 -22.39 3.35 -26.10
N ALA A 21 -22.77 4.13 -27.10
CA ALA A 21 -23.98 3.90 -27.88
C ALA A 21 -23.65 3.11 -29.16
N GLY A 22 -24.49 2.13 -29.53
CA GLY A 22 -24.40 1.44 -30.82
C GLY A 22 -23.35 0.34 -30.95
N VAL A 23 -22.81 -0.17 -29.83
CA VAL A 23 -21.77 -1.23 -29.83
C VAL A 23 -22.33 -2.63 -30.10
N LEU A 24 -23.65 -2.81 -30.09
CA LEU A 24 -24.32 -4.09 -30.35
C LEU A 24 -25.06 -4.05 -31.69
N PRO A 25 -24.90 -5.06 -32.58
CA PRO A 25 -25.67 -5.14 -33.82
C PRO A 25 -27.17 -5.28 -33.47
N GLY A 26 -27.96 -4.25 -33.78
CA GLY A 26 -29.42 -4.23 -33.58
C GLY A 26 -29.92 -3.59 -32.27
N GLY A 27 -29.06 -2.98 -31.44
CA GLY A 27 -29.48 -2.39 -30.16
C GLY A 27 -29.14 -0.90 -30.01
N SER A 28 -30.16 -0.05 -29.86
CA SER A 28 -30.08 1.34 -29.36
C SER A 28 -29.84 1.39 -27.84
N GLY A 29 -29.01 0.50 -27.32
CA GLY A 29 -28.68 0.41 -25.90
C GLY A 29 -27.43 1.22 -25.57
N LEU A 30 -27.52 2.08 -24.55
CA LEU A 30 -26.35 2.69 -23.92
C LEU A 30 -25.64 1.61 -23.10
N TYR A 31 -24.49 1.12 -23.57
CA TYR A 31 -23.66 0.18 -22.84
C TYR A 31 -22.75 0.94 -21.88
N HIS A 32 -23.00 0.77 -20.60
CA HIS A 32 -22.27 1.48 -19.56
C HIS A 32 -21.17 0.58 -18.99
N LYS A 33 -19.89 0.95 -19.18
CA LYS A 33 -18.75 0.22 -18.60
C LYS A 33 -18.04 1.08 -17.55
N PRO A 34 -17.93 0.62 -16.29
CA PRO A 34 -17.10 1.32 -15.31
C PRO A 34 -15.64 1.26 -15.78
N VAL A 35 -15.01 2.43 -15.95
CA VAL A 35 -13.58 2.53 -16.26
C VAL A 35 -12.84 3.08 -15.05
N VAL A 36 -11.73 2.43 -14.71
CA VAL A 36 -10.80 2.88 -13.67
C VAL A 36 -9.63 3.59 -14.32
N SER A 37 -9.12 4.64 -13.69
CA SER A 37 -7.90 5.28 -14.18
C SER A 37 -6.70 4.34 -14.04
N LEU A 38 -5.67 4.50 -14.88
CA LEU A 38 -4.41 3.77 -14.74
C LEU A 38 -3.78 3.94 -13.35
N LYS A 39 -3.97 5.12 -12.75
CA LYS A 39 -3.52 5.43 -11.40
C LYS A 39 -4.27 4.62 -10.34
N GLU A 40 -5.59 4.53 -10.43
CA GLU A 40 -6.40 3.70 -9.51
C GLU A 40 -6.13 2.21 -9.71
N ALA A 41 -5.99 1.77 -10.97
CA ALA A 41 -5.66 0.39 -11.30
C ALA A 41 -4.33 -0.05 -10.65
N LYS A 42 -3.33 0.85 -10.59
CA LYS A 42 -2.05 0.58 -9.91
C LYS A 42 -2.20 0.25 -8.43
N TYR A 43 -3.17 0.87 -7.74
CA TYR A 43 -3.39 0.66 -6.30
C TYR A 43 -4.47 -0.38 -6.02
N ASN A 44 -4.97 -1.09 -7.03
CA ASN A 44 -5.95 -2.13 -6.81
C ASN A 44 -5.35 -3.26 -5.95
N GLY A 45 -5.97 -3.57 -4.81
CA GLY A 45 -5.44 -4.56 -3.87
C GLY A 45 -4.24 -4.09 -3.03
N LEU A 46 -3.97 -2.78 -3.00
CA LEU A 46 -2.86 -2.18 -2.25
C LEU A 46 -3.32 -0.99 -1.41
N ILE A 47 -2.73 -0.80 -0.24
CA ILE A 47 -2.87 0.45 0.52
C ILE A 47 -1.75 1.39 0.08
N ARG A 48 -2.13 2.57 -0.41
CA ARG A 48 -1.19 3.58 -0.91
C ARG A 48 -0.45 4.23 0.25
N GLN A 49 0.87 4.24 0.18
CA GLN A 49 1.75 4.95 1.12
C GLN A 49 1.57 6.47 1.01
N HIS A 50 1.54 7.15 2.16
CA HIS A 50 1.37 8.60 2.24
C HIS A 50 2.62 9.40 2.67
N THR A 51 3.62 8.78 3.33
CA THR A 51 4.85 9.47 3.80
C THR A 51 6.12 8.67 3.52
N ASP A 52 7.32 9.28 3.53
CA ASP A 52 8.56 8.60 3.11
C ASP A 52 9.02 7.46 4.05
N PHE A 53 8.70 7.54 5.34
CA PHE A 53 9.09 6.54 6.36
C PHE A 53 8.04 5.46 6.63
N SER A 54 6.85 5.55 6.03
CA SER A 54 5.70 4.66 6.29
C SER A 54 5.61 3.47 5.34
N CYS A 55 6.60 3.25 4.46
CA CYS A 55 6.61 2.12 3.53
C CYS A 55 6.35 0.77 4.21
N GLY A 56 6.99 0.51 5.36
CA GLY A 56 6.77 -0.69 6.16
C GLY A 56 5.35 -0.77 6.74
N ALA A 57 4.76 0.36 7.14
CA ALA A 57 3.39 0.42 7.65
C ALA A 57 2.37 0.18 6.52
N ALA A 58 2.55 0.79 5.35
CA ALA A 58 1.67 0.61 4.19
C ALA A 58 1.73 -0.83 3.65
N ALA A 59 2.93 -1.42 3.56
CA ALA A 59 3.12 -2.81 3.15
C ALA A 59 2.45 -3.78 4.13
N LEU A 60 2.63 -3.57 5.44
CA LEU A 60 2.00 -4.39 6.45
C LEU A 60 0.48 -4.22 6.47
N ALA A 61 -0.04 -3.00 6.37
CA ALA A 61 -1.47 -2.73 6.31
C ALA A 61 -2.10 -3.42 5.09
N THR A 62 -1.40 -3.45 3.95
CA THR A 62 -1.82 -4.18 2.76
C THR A 62 -1.94 -5.68 3.01
N ILE A 63 -0.97 -6.29 3.69
CA ILE A 63 -1.02 -7.72 4.02
C ILE A 63 -2.16 -8.00 5.01
N LEU A 64 -2.27 -7.22 6.08
CA LEU A 64 -3.34 -7.40 7.07
C LEU A 64 -4.72 -7.28 6.42
N LYS A 65 -4.91 -6.28 5.55
CA LYS A 65 -6.19 -6.05 4.89
C LYS A 65 -6.55 -7.11 3.86
N TYR A 66 -5.65 -7.39 2.92
CA TYR A 66 -6.00 -8.23 1.78
C TYR A 66 -5.71 -9.72 1.98
N ALA A 67 -4.70 -10.08 2.79
CA ALA A 67 -4.39 -11.49 3.06
C ALA A 67 -5.07 -12.02 4.32
N TYR A 68 -5.28 -11.18 5.35
CA TYR A 68 -5.88 -11.60 6.62
C TYR A 68 -7.27 -10.99 6.88
N GLY A 69 -7.82 -10.22 5.94
CA GLY A 69 -9.18 -9.67 6.02
C GLY A 69 -9.37 -8.60 7.11
N GLN A 70 -8.30 -8.02 7.64
CA GLN A 70 -8.38 -7.03 8.72
C GLN A 70 -8.73 -5.64 8.17
N PRO A 71 -9.75 -4.95 8.70
CA PRO A 71 -10.16 -3.63 8.20
C PRO A 71 -9.26 -2.51 8.72
N VAL A 72 -7.96 -2.58 8.44
CA VAL A 72 -6.94 -1.60 8.90
C VAL A 72 -6.54 -0.63 7.80
N SER A 73 -6.25 0.62 8.18
CA SER A 73 -5.64 1.63 7.32
C SER A 73 -4.12 1.74 7.56
N GLU A 74 -3.42 2.45 6.67
CA GLU A 74 -2.00 2.80 6.88
C GLU A 74 -1.82 3.55 8.21
N ALA A 75 -2.70 4.50 8.53
CA ALA A 75 -2.61 5.31 9.74
C ALA A 75 -2.76 4.46 11.02
N ASP A 76 -3.61 3.43 11.00
CA ASP A 76 -3.81 2.55 12.16
C ASP A 76 -2.57 1.70 12.42
N VAL A 77 -2.01 1.11 11.36
CA VAL A 77 -0.78 0.33 11.43
C VAL A 77 0.41 1.21 11.83
N LEU A 78 0.47 2.43 11.30
CA LEU A 78 1.51 3.40 11.63
C LEU A 78 1.48 3.77 13.12
N LYS A 79 0.30 4.09 13.66
CA LYS A 79 0.12 4.35 15.11
C LYS A 79 0.56 3.15 15.93
N GLY A 80 0.15 1.94 15.53
CA GLY A 80 0.52 0.70 16.20
C GLY A 80 2.04 0.46 16.21
N LEU A 81 2.70 0.65 15.07
CA LEU A 81 4.16 0.51 14.98
C LEU A 81 4.89 1.55 15.84
N PHE A 82 4.41 2.79 15.91
CA PHE A 82 5.00 3.81 16.80
C PHE A 82 4.96 3.41 18.29
N THR A 83 4.03 2.55 18.72
CA THR A 83 4.02 2.07 20.12
C THR A 83 5.14 1.09 20.46
N VAL A 84 5.77 0.47 19.46
CA VAL A 84 6.83 -0.55 19.64
C VAL A 84 8.19 -0.10 19.11
N SER A 85 8.28 1.15 18.65
CA SER A 85 9.43 1.71 17.94
C SER A 85 9.90 3.02 18.56
N ASP A 86 11.16 3.36 18.31
CA ASP A 86 11.71 4.67 18.63
C ASP A 86 11.41 5.65 17.50
N GLU A 87 10.60 6.67 17.79
CA GLU A 87 10.16 7.66 16.81
C GLU A 87 11.32 8.43 16.17
N SER A 88 12.38 8.71 16.93
CA SER A 88 13.55 9.43 16.43
C SER A 88 14.29 8.62 15.36
N MET A 89 14.37 7.30 15.56
CA MET A 89 14.98 6.36 14.62
C MET A 89 14.10 6.12 13.40
N VAL A 90 12.79 5.97 13.58
CA VAL A 90 11.83 5.75 12.49
C VAL A 90 11.82 6.91 11.52
N ARG A 91 11.88 8.16 12.00
CA ARG A 91 11.92 9.33 11.11
C ARG A 91 13.17 9.40 10.25
N GLN A 92 14.29 8.83 10.71
CA GLN A 92 15.56 8.83 9.96
C GLN A 92 15.72 7.63 9.04
N ARG A 93 15.21 6.46 9.44
CA ARG A 93 15.53 5.17 8.80
C ARG A 93 14.31 4.32 8.44
N GLY A 94 13.10 4.75 8.82
CA GLY A 94 11.89 3.95 8.70
C GLY A 94 11.77 2.85 9.75
N PHE A 95 10.73 2.01 9.62
CA PHE A 95 10.49 0.88 10.50
C PHE A 95 11.42 -0.30 10.20
N SER A 96 12.02 -0.87 11.23
CA SER A 96 12.81 -2.09 11.08
C SER A 96 11.92 -3.33 10.99
N LEU A 97 12.46 -4.42 10.44
CA LEU A 97 11.79 -5.73 10.46
C LEU A 97 11.54 -6.22 11.90
N LEU A 98 12.35 -5.79 12.88
CA LEU A 98 12.15 -6.10 14.29
C LEU A 98 10.92 -5.39 14.86
N ASP A 99 10.71 -4.12 14.51
CA ASP A 99 9.52 -3.36 14.90
C ASP A 99 8.26 -4.01 14.36
N ILE A 100 8.28 -4.36 13.07
CA ILE A 100 7.19 -5.08 12.41
C ILE A 100 6.92 -6.40 13.13
N LYS A 101 7.95 -7.19 13.46
CA LYS A 101 7.82 -8.44 14.20
C LYS A 101 7.16 -8.24 15.57
N ARG A 102 7.56 -7.20 16.32
CA ARG A 102 6.99 -6.88 17.64
C ARG A 102 5.52 -6.48 17.52
N TYR A 103 5.19 -5.63 16.56
CA TYR A 103 3.84 -5.15 16.33
C TYR A 103 2.89 -6.28 15.89
N VAL A 104 3.27 -7.10 14.91
CA VAL A 104 2.40 -8.23 14.52
C VAL A 104 2.28 -9.25 15.66
N GLY A 105 3.29 -9.37 16.52
CA GLY A 105 3.26 -10.16 17.74
C GLY A 105 2.24 -9.65 18.76
N SER A 106 2.13 -8.32 18.95
CA SER A 106 1.11 -7.74 19.85
C SER A 106 -0.32 -7.92 19.33
N LEU A 107 -0.49 -8.10 18.02
CA LEU A 107 -1.75 -8.47 17.37
C LEU A 107 -2.04 -9.99 17.41
N GLY A 108 -1.14 -10.81 17.98
CA GLY A 108 -1.30 -12.26 18.07
C GLY A 108 -0.82 -13.05 16.84
N TYR A 109 -0.19 -12.39 15.86
CA TYR A 109 0.40 -13.07 14.70
C TYR A 109 1.85 -13.51 14.96
N ARG A 110 2.32 -14.50 14.20
CA ARG A 110 3.69 -15.01 14.28
C ARG A 110 4.57 -14.41 13.18
N GLY A 111 5.23 -13.30 13.48
CA GLY A 111 6.26 -12.73 12.61
C GLY A 111 7.58 -13.51 12.71
N ARG A 112 8.10 -14.01 11.58
CA ARG A 112 9.40 -14.68 11.50
C ARG A 112 10.26 -14.02 10.42
N GLY A 113 11.49 -13.69 10.78
CA GLY A 113 12.49 -13.17 9.84
C GLY A 113 13.35 -14.31 9.30
N TYR A 114 13.57 -14.31 8.00
CA TYR A 114 14.39 -15.30 7.32
C TYR A 114 15.34 -14.63 6.35
N ARG A 115 16.51 -15.24 6.15
CA ARG A 115 17.38 -14.94 5.02
C ARG A 115 17.29 -16.12 4.06
N ILE A 116 16.52 -15.95 3.00
CA ILE A 116 16.31 -16.99 1.99
C ILE A 116 16.90 -16.54 0.65
N PRO A 117 17.49 -17.46 -0.12
CA PRO A 117 17.91 -17.15 -1.48
C PRO A 117 16.68 -16.95 -2.37
N LEU A 118 16.81 -16.13 -3.41
CA LEU A 118 15.68 -15.76 -4.30
C LEU A 118 14.90 -16.98 -4.87
N PRO A 119 15.55 -18.08 -5.30
CA PRO A 119 14.83 -19.26 -5.80
C PRO A 119 13.96 -19.96 -4.73
N ALA A 120 14.31 -19.81 -3.45
CA ALA A 120 13.50 -20.38 -2.37
C ALA A 120 12.23 -19.56 -2.10
N LEU A 121 12.19 -18.29 -2.53
CA LEU A 121 11.03 -17.41 -2.36
C LEU A 121 9.82 -17.90 -3.16
N GLU A 122 10.04 -18.52 -4.33
CA GLU A 122 8.99 -19.11 -5.17
C GLU A 122 8.21 -20.24 -4.48
N HIS A 123 8.81 -20.85 -3.45
CA HIS A 123 8.21 -21.95 -2.71
C HIS A 123 7.46 -21.48 -1.44
N VAL A 124 7.52 -20.18 -1.13
CA VAL A 124 6.86 -19.60 0.05
C VAL A 124 5.40 -19.34 -0.26
N ARG A 125 4.49 -20.02 0.45
CA ARG A 125 3.02 -19.92 0.23
C ARG A 125 2.32 -18.96 1.19
N ILE A 126 3.08 -18.23 1.99
CA ILE A 126 2.55 -17.27 2.95
C ILE A 126 2.89 -15.84 2.51
N PRO A 127 2.00 -14.86 2.76
CA PRO A 127 2.29 -13.46 2.48
C PRO A 127 3.59 -13.05 3.18
N THR A 128 4.54 -12.55 2.40
CA THR A 128 5.89 -12.26 2.90
C THR A 128 6.23 -10.78 2.68
N LEU A 129 6.86 -10.17 3.69
CA LEU A 129 7.49 -8.86 3.57
C LEU A 129 8.97 -9.06 3.29
N ILE A 130 9.48 -8.41 2.25
CA ILE A 130 10.90 -8.44 1.89
C ILE A 130 11.51 -7.06 2.07
N LEU A 131 12.80 -7.05 2.42
CA LEU A 131 13.61 -5.84 2.37
C LEU A 131 14.26 -5.76 0.98
N LEU A 132 13.90 -4.74 0.22
CA LEU A 132 14.52 -4.40 -1.05
C LEU A 132 15.55 -3.29 -0.83
N ASP A 133 16.66 -3.36 -1.53
CA ASP A 133 17.61 -2.25 -1.64
C ASP A 133 17.55 -1.72 -3.08
N ILE A 134 17.03 -0.50 -3.24
CA ILE A 134 16.94 0.18 -4.52
C ILE A 134 17.90 1.35 -4.47
N ASN A 135 19.05 1.24 -5.14
CA ASN A 135 20.05 2.29 -5.24
C ASN A 135 20.52 2.87 -3.87
N GLY A 136 20.61 2.03 -2.83
CA GLY A 136 21.02 2.43 -1.48
C GLY A 136 19.86 2.76 -0.53
N TYR A 137 18.60 2.67 -0.98
CA TYR A 137 17.41 2.85 -0.15
C TYR A 137 16.79 1.51 0.19
N GLN A 138 16.69 1.23 1.50
CA GLN A 138 16.02 0.04 2.00
C GLN A 138 14.51 0.27 2.06
N ALA A 139 13.75 -0.41 1.18
CA ALA A 139 12.30 -0.35 1.11
C ALA A 139 11.69 -1.70 1.50
N VAL A 140 10.54 -1.71 2.18
CA VAL A 140 9.81 -2.94 2.49
C VAL A 140 8.71 -3.14 1.46
N GLU A 141 8.73 -4.27 0.75
CA GLU A 141 7.74 -4.60 -0.28
C GLU A 141 7.04 -5.94 0.01
N LYS A 142 5.82 -6.09 -0.50
CA LYS A 142 5.00 -7.29 -0.35
C LYS A 142 5.31 -8.27 -1.47
N VAL A 143 5.50 -9.54 -1.12
CA VAL A 143 5.51 -10.66 -2.07
C VAL A 143 4.31 -11.56 -1.78
N LEU A 144 3.56 -11.86 -2.85
CA LEU A 144 2.43 -12.81 -2.84
C LEU A 144 2.93 -14.22 -3.13
#